data_AF-A0A6B3CB09-F1
#
_entry.id   AF-A0A6B3CB09-F1
#
_cell.length_a   1.000
_cell.length_b   1.000
_cell.length_c   1.000
_cell.angle_alpha   90.00
_cell.angle_beta   90.00
_cell.angle_gamma   90.00
#
_symmetry.space_group_name_H-M   'P 1'
#
loop_
_entity.id
_entity.type
_entity.pdbx_description
1 polymer ?
#
loop_
_entity_poly.entity_id
_entity_poly.type
_entity_poly.pdbx_seq_one_letter_code
_entity_poly.pdbx_strand_id
1 'polypeptide(L)'
;PDLPGIDVLRRVRQTHPHVPVLFLTARDAVEDRVAGLTAGGDDYVTKPFSLEEVVARVRGLLRRAGAVAPSEESVLVVGDLRMDEDSQEVWRGDDEIRLTATEFELLRYFMRNPRRVLSKPQILDRVWQY
;
A
#
# COMPACT_ATOMS: atom_id res chain seq x y z
N PRO A 1 -23.47 8.19 -13.28
CA PRO A 1 -22.85 8.76 -12.05
C PRO A 1 -23.97 9.04 -11.07
N ASP A 2 -24.21 8.10 -10.16
CA ASP A 2 -25.53 8.00 -9.53
C ASP A 2 -25.47 8.31 -8.02
N LEU A 3 -24.32 8.10 -7.37
CA LEU A 3 -24.06 8.51 -5.98
C LEU A 3 -22.57 8.81 -5.73
N PRO A 4 -22.24 9.82 -4.90
CA PRO A 4 -20.90 10.04 -4.37
C PRO A 4 -20.39 8.84 -3.55
N GLY A 5 -19.09 8.55 -3.61
CA GLY A 5 -18.49 7.41 -2.88
C GLY A 5 -18.64 7.48 -1.35
N ILE A 6 -18.72 8.67 -0.78
CA ILE A 6 -18.95 8.88 0.66
C ILE A 6 -20.36 8.41 1.07
N ASP A 7 -21.36 8.66 0.24
CA ASP A 7 -22.73 8.22 0.53
C ASP A 7 -22.86 6.69 0.43
N VAL A 8 -22.11 6.09 -0.50
CA VAL A 8 -21.96 4.62 -0.58
C VAL A 8 -21.32 4.08 0.70
N LEU A 9 -20.22 4.67 1.18
CA LEU A 9 -19.59 4.27 2.44
C LEU A 9 -20.58 4.36 3.61
N ARG A 10 -21.33 5.46 3.72
CA ARG A 10 -22.31 5.63 4.81
C ARG A 10 -23.38 4.53 4.79
N ARG A 11 -23.86 4.15 3.61
CA ARG A 11 -24.81 3.05 3.42
C ARG A 11 -24.20 1.70 3.80
N VAL A 12 -22.98 1.43 3.35
CA VAL A 12 -22.26 0.18 3.65
C VAL A 12 -21.99 0.05 5.15
N ARG A 13 -21.60 1.13 5.82
CA ARG A 13 -21.35 1.11 7.28
C ARG A 13 -22.61 0.85 8.11
N GLN A 14 -23.81 1.13 7.58
CA GLN A 14 -25.07 0.79 8.26
C GLN A 14 -25.34 -0.71 8.31
N THR A 15 -24.94 -1.47 7.28
CA THR A 15 -25.16 -2.92 7.20
C THR A 15 -23.92 -3.76 7.53
N HIS A 16 -22.73 -3.23 7.22
CA HIS A 16 -21.45 -3.88 7.40
C HIS A 16 -20.46 -2.91 8.08
N PRO A 17 -20.60 -2.67 9.39
CA PRO A 17 -19.84 -1.64 10.09
C PRO A 17 -18.33 -1.84 10.04
N HIS A 18 -17.85 -3.07 9.86
CA HIS A 18 -16.42 -3.42 9.92
C HIS A 18 -15.80 -3.83 8.58
N VAL A 19 -16.53 -3.76 7.46
CA VAL A 19 -15.93 -4.13 6.16
C VAL A 19 -14.84 -3.13 5.79
N PRO A 20 -13.62 -3.55 5.43
CA PRO A 20 -12.58 -2.62 5.03
C PRO A 20 -12.92 -1.93 3.70
N VAL A 21 -12.71 -0.61 3.62
CA VAL A 21 -12.99 0.17 2.41
C VAL A 21 -11.74 0.92 1.93
N LEU A 22 -11.40 0.71 0.66
CA LEU A 22 -10.35 1.43 -0.06
C LEU A 22 -10.98 2.45 -1.03
N PHE A 23 -10.70 3.73 -0.85
CA PHE A 23 -11.15 4.76 -1.79
C PHE A 23 -10.17 4.93 -2.95
N LEU A 24 -10.71 5.11 -4.17
CA LEU A 24 -9.92 5.44 -5.36
C LEU A 24 -10.29 6.85 -5.82
N THR A 25 -9.41 7.83 -5.61
CA THR A 25 -9.72 9.25 -5.84
C THR A 25 -8.74 9.90 -6.83
N ALA A 26 -9.11 11.04 -7.42
CA ALA A 26 -8.17 11.84 -8.21
C ALA A 26 -7.29 12.71 -7.30
N ARG A 27 -6.17 13.21 -7.85
CA ARG A 27 -5.12 13.94 -7.10
C ARG A 27 -5.60 15.19 -6.34
N ASP A 28 -6.70 15.80 -6.79
CA ASP A 28 -7.11 17.16 -6.38
C ASP A 28 -8.07 17.21 -5.18
N ALA A 29 -8.27 16.10 -4.46
CA ALA A 29 -9.26 16.00 -3.40
C ALA A 29 -8.62 15.78 -2.02
N VAL A 30 -7.73 16.69 -1.60
CA VAL A 30 -7.11 16.66 -0.26
C VAL A 30 -8.19 16.75 0.83
N GLU A 31 -9.26 17.49 0.59
CA GLU A 31 -10.40 17.61 1.50
C GLU A 31 -11.22 16.30 1.58
N ASP A 32 -11.38 15.56 0.47
CA ASP A 32 -12.06 14.25 0.46
C ASP A 32 -11.24 13.16 1.17
N ARG A 33 -9.90 13.25 1.15
CA ARG A 33 -9.00 12.30 1.85
C ARG A 33 -9.17 12.40 3.37
N VAL A 34 -9.24 13.62 3.90
CA VAL A 34 -9.41 13.88 5.34
C VAL A 34 -10.83 13.52 5.78
N ALA A 35 -11.85 13.88 5.00
CA ALA A 35 -13.23 13.52 5.28
C ALA A 35 -13.46 12.00 5.25
N GLY A 36 -12.85 11.28 4.29
CA GLY A 36 -12.91 9.83 4.18
C GLY A 36 -12.26 9.11 5.37
N LEU A 37 -11.05 9.50 5.78
CA LEU A 37 -10.37 8.94 6.95
C LEU A 37 -11.13 9.23 8.26
N THR A 38 -11.63 10.46 8.43
CA THR A 38 -12.40 10.86 9.62
C THR A 38 -13.77 10.17 9.71
N ALA A 39 -14.35 9.79 8.57
CA ALA A 39 -15.59 9.02 8.49
C ALA A 39 -15.40 7.49 8.63
N GLY A 40 -14.17 7.03 8.92
CA GLY A 40 -13.86 5.61 9.06
C GLY A 40 -13.54 4.91 7.75
N GLY A 41 -13.04 5.63 6.74
CA GLY A 41 -12.38 5.04 5.57
C GLY A 41 -11.01 4.49 5.99
N ASP A 42 -10.73 3.25 5.61
CA ASP A 42 -9.60 2.52 6.16
C ASP A 42 -8.29 2.75 5.40
N ASP A 43 -8.36 3.21 4.13
CA ASP A 43 -7.23 3.64 3.29
C ASP A 43 -7.73 4.33 1.98
N TYR A 44 -6.83 4.95 1.20
CA TYR A 44 -7.13 5.50 -0.14
C TYR A 44 -5.94 5.38 -1.11
N VAL A 45 -6.24 5.43 -2.41
CA VAL A 45 -5.29 5.46 -3.53
C VAL A 45 -5.63 6.63 -4.46
N THR A 46 -4.63 7.40 -4.86
CA THR A 46 -4.79 8.43 -5.90
C THR A 46 -4.64 7.85 -7.29
N LYS A 47 -5.48 8.26 -8.23
CA LYS A 47 -5.34 7.98 -9.66
C LYS A 47 -4.32 8.96 -10.29
N PRO A 48 -3.49 8.50 -11.26
CA PRO A 48 -3.38 7.11 -11.72
C PRO A 48 -2.64 6.22 -10.70
N PHE A 49 -3.00 4.95 -10.64
CA PHE A 49 -2.38 3.94 -9.75
C PHE A 49 -1.96 2.70 -10.53
N SER A 50 -0.98 1.97 -10.00
CA SER A 50 -0.66 0.63 -10.48
C SER A 50 -1.59 -0.41 -9.84
N LEU A 51 -1.78 -1.55 -10.51
CA LEU A 51 -2.55 -2.66 -9.92
C LEU A 51 -1.83 -3.22 -8.69
N GLU A 52 -0.50 -3.26 -8.71
CA GLU A 52 0.31 -3.70 -7.57
C GLU A 52 0.05 -2.84 -6.32
N GLU A 53 -0.07 -1.52 -6.47
CA GLU A 53 -0.36 -0.60 -5.36
C GLU A 53 -1.74 -0.90 -4.73
N VAL A 54 -2.77 -1.10 -5.56
CA VAL A 54 -4.11 -1.41 -5.07
C VAL A 54 -4.13 -2.75 -4.33
N VAL A 55 -3.46 -3.77 -4.87
CA VAL A 55 -3.38 -5.09 -4.23
C VAL A 55 -2.68 -5.01 -2.87
N ALA A 56 -1.56 -4.26 -2.78
CA ALA A 56 -0.85 -4.08 -1.52
C ALA A 56 -1.72 -3.42 -0.45
N ARG A 57 -2.46 -2.36 -0.79
CA ARG A 57 -3.37 -1.69 0.17
C ARG A 57 -4.54 -2.57 0.59
N VAL A 58 -5.14 -3.33 -0.33
CA VAL A 58 -6.20 -4.30 0.02
C VAL A 58 -5.69 -5.34 1.01
N ARG A 59 -4.47 -5.86 0.82
CA ARG A 59 -3.85 -6.79 1.79
C ARG A 59 -3.60 -6.14 3.14
N GLY A 60 -3.09 -4.91 3.17
CA GLY A 60 -2.93 -4.12 4.40
C GLY A 60 -4.23 -3.94 5.17
N LEU A 61 -5.32 -3.61 4.44
CA LEU A 61 -6.66 -3.43 4.98
C LEU A 61 -7.23 -4.69 5.64
N LEU A 62 -7.15 -5.83 4.95
CA LEU A 62 -7.67 -7.10 5.45
C LEU A 62 -6.92 -7.56 6.71
N ARG A 63 -5.62 -7.28 6.82
CA ARG A 63 -4.82 -7.58 8.02
C ARG A 63 -5.17 -6.70 9.21
N ARG A 64 -5.32 -5.38 9.02
CA ARG A 64 -5.76 -4.46 10.09
C ARG A 64 -7.13 -4.84 10.65
N ALA A 65 -8.00 -5.39 9.82
CA ALA A 65 -9.29 -5.92 10.23
C ALA A 65 -9.22 -7.30 10.93
N GLY A 66 -8.02 -7.85 11.13
CA GLY A 66 -7.81 -9.17 11.72
C GLY A 66 -8.29 -10.33 10.83
N ALA A 67 -8.61 -10.06 9.55
CA ALA A 67 -9.13 -11.06 8.63
C ALA A 67 -8.03 -11.92 7.99
N VAL A 68 -6.77 -11.51 8.09
CA VAL A 68 -5.60 -12.23 7.56
C VAL A 68 -4.48 -12.13 8.58
N ALA A 69 -3.94 -13.27 9.03
CA ALA A 69 -2.71 -13.29 9.82
C ALA A 69 -1.55 -12.77 8.94
N PRO A 70 -0.58 -12.01 9.49
CA PRO A 70 0.61 -11.64 8.72
C PRO A 70 1.25 -12.91 8.15
N SER A 71 1.33 -13.01 6.82
CA SER A 71 2.02 -14.12 6.18
C SER A 71 3.52 -13.87 6.28
N GLU A 72 4.30 -14.86 6.71
CA GLU A 72 5.77 -14.75 6.70
C GLU A 72 6.32 -14.40 5.30
N GLU A 73 5.54 -14.67 4.24
CA GLU A 73 5.85 -14.30 2.86
C GLU A 73 5.90 -12.79 2.56
N SER A 74 5.33 -11.93 3.42
CA SER A 74 5.32 -10.48 3.23
C SER A 74 6.54 -9.78 3.83
N VAL A 75 7.38 -10.49 4.58
CA VAL A 75 8.57 -9.92 5.21
C VAL A 75 9.82 -10.35 4.43
N LEU A 76 10.50 -9.37 3.85
CA LEU A 76 11.80 -9.58 3.21
C LEU A 76 12.91 -9.30 4.21
N VAL A 77 13.86 -10.23 4.30
CA VAL A 77 15.06 -10.08 5.13
C VAL A 77 16.30 -10.28 4.27
N VAL A 78 17.18 -9.28 4.25
CA VAL A 78 18.48 -9.34 3.56
C VAL A 78 19.55 -8.74 4.46
N GLY A 79 20.38 -9.59 5.07
CA GLY A 79 21.36 -9.13 6.04
C GLY A 79 20.68 -8.51 7.26
N ASP A 80 21.01 -7.26 7.55
CA ASP A 80 20.39 -6.47 8.63
C ASP A 80 19.14 -5.69 8.18
N LEU A 81 18.77 -5.74 6.90
CA LEU A 81 17.56 -5.10 6.39
C LEU A 81 16.34 -6.01 6.54
N ARG A 82 15.28 -5.45 7.11
CA ARG A 82 13.94 -6.05 7.19
C ARG A 82 12.94 -5.12 6.53
N MET A 83 12.12 -5.64 5.63
CA MET A 83 11.04 -4.89 4.97
C MET A 83 9.76 -5.68 5.13
N ASP A 84 8.71 -5.03 5.63
CA ASP A 84 7.34 -5.55 5.55
C ASP A 84 6.69 -4.93 4.31
N GLU A 85 6.46 -5.75 3.29
CA GLU A 85 5.89 -5.31 2.02
C GLU A 85 4.43 -4.85 2.15
N ASP A 86 3.74 -5.27 3.22
CA ASP A 86 2.34 -4.96 3.43
C ASP A 86 2.13 -3.70 4.26
N SER A 87 2.94 -3.47 5.29
CA SER A 87 2.92 -2.20 6.05
C SER A 87 3.74 -1.09 5.39
N GLN A 88 4.56 -1.42 4.39
CA GLN A 88 5.53 -0.53 3.76
C GLN A 88 6.56 0.05 4.73
N GLU A 89 6.87 -0.70 5.79
CA GLU A 89 7.86 -0.31 6.78
C GLU A 89 9.18 -1.03 6.52
N VAL A 90 10.28 -0.32 6.76
CA VAL A 90 11.64 -0.81 6.55
C VAL A 90 12.48 -0.52 7.78
N TRP A 91 13.27 -1.50 8.18
CA TRP A 91 14.20 -1.38 9.29
C TRP A 91 15.59 -1.87 8.87
N ARG A 92 16.61 -1.30 9.53
CA ARG A 92 17.96 -1.84 9.54
C ARG A 92 18.38 -2.12 10.98
N GLY A 93 18.47 -3.40 11.33
CA GLY A 93 18.51 -3.79 12.74
C GLY A 93 17.24 -3.29 13.44
N ASP A 94 17.42 -2.43 14.44
CA ASP A 94 16.32 -1.84 15.22
C ASP A 94 15.91 -0.44 14.72
N ASP A 95 16.65 0.15 13.78
CA ASP A 95 16.40 1.50 13.28
C ASP A 95 15.39 1.51 12.12
N GLU A 96 14.27 2.22 12.28
CA GLU A 96 13.29 2.42 11.21
C GLU A 96 13.80 3.40 10.15
N ILE A 97 13.70 3.02 8.88
CA ILE A 97 14.11 3.82 7.72
C ILE A 97 12.86 4.30 6.99
N ARG A 98 12.67 5.63 6.95
CA ARG A 98 11.62 6.26 6.14
C ARG A 98 12.09 6.40 4.71
N LEU A 99 11.33 5.83 3.78
CA LEU A 99 11.58 5.89 2.35
C LEU A 99 10.43 6.60 1.64
N THR A 100 10.75 7.28 0.53
CA THR A 100 9.72 7.67 -0.45
C THR A 100 9.17 6.42 -1.14
N ALA A 101 8.01 6.54 -1.81
CA ALA A 101 7.39 5.42 -2.51
C ALA A 101 8.32 4.77 -3.56
N THR A 102 9.07 5.59 -4.30
CA THR A 102 10.00 5.12 -5.33
C THR A 102 11.22 4.43 -4.72
N GLU A 103 11.76 4.95 -3.63
CA GLU A 103 12.88 4.32 -2.92
C GLU A 103 12.46 2.98 -2.29
N PHE A 104 11.24 2.90 -1.75
CA PHE A 104 10.68 1.67 -1.22
C PHE A 104 10.57 0.59 -2.30
N GLU A 105 9.98 0.92 -3.45
CA GLU A 105 9.82 -0.02 -4.57
C GLU A 105 11.17 -0.47 -5.14
N LEU A 106 12.14 0.44 -5.24
CA LEU A 106 13.50 0.12 -5.66
C LEU A 106 14.18 -0.84 -4.67
N LEU A 107 14.08 -0.57 -3.37
CA LEU A 107 14.64 -1.44 -2.34
C LEU A 107 13.96 -2.81 -2.33
N ARG A 108 12.63 -2.86 -2.46
CA ARG A 108 11.86 -4.12 -2.57
C ARG A 108 12.36 -4.94 -3.74
N TYR A 109 12.57 -4.30 -4.90
CA TYR A 109 13.07 -4.97 -6.10
C TYR A 109 14.47 -5.56 -5.88
N PHE A 110 15.37 -4.84 -5.20
CA PHE A 110 16.68 -5.39 -4.82
C PHE A 110 16.57 -6.54 -3.81
N MET A 111 15.73 -6.41 -2.78
CA MET A 111 15.56 -7.43 -1.73
C MET A 111 14.90 -8.72 -2.25
N ARG A 112 14.04 -8.63 -3.27
CA ARG A 112 13.49 -9.80 -4.00
C ARG A 112 14.51 -10.47 -4.94
N ASN A 113 15.60 -9.78 -5.28
CA ASN A 113 16.66 -10.27 -6.18
C ASN A 113 18.05 -10.24 -5.51
N PRO A 114 18.23 -10.85 -4.32
CA PRO A 114 19.47 -10.73 -3.58
C PRO A 114 20.62 -11.41 -4.33
N ARG A 115 21.80 -10.79 -4.31
CA ARG A 115 23.03 -11.27 -4.97
C ARG A 115 22.93 -11.38 -6.50
N ARG A 116 21.96 -10.73 -7.12
CA ARG A 116 21.83 -10.64 -8.58
C ARG A 116 22.24 -9.25 -9.06
N VAL A 117 23.06 -9.20 -10.12
CA VAL A 117 23.34 -7.94 -10.81
C VAL A 117 22.12 -7.54 -11.64
N LEU A 118 21.57 -6.36 -11.38
CA LEU A 118 20.42 -5.80 -12.09
C LEU A 118 20.89 -4.62 -12.96
N SER A 119 20.53 -4.63 -14.24
CA SER A 119 20.89 -3.56 -15.16
C SER A 119 19.98 -2.33 -14.99
N LYS A 120 20.46 -1.14 -15.36
CA LYS A 120 19.65 0.07 -15.34
C LYS A 120 18.32 -0.07 -16.11
N PRO A 121 18.30 -0.64 -17.33
CA PRO A 121 17.03 -0.90 -18.03
C PRO A 121 16.08 -1.81 -17.26
N GLN A 122 16.57 -2.87 -16.62
CA GLN A 122 15.72 -3.77 -15.81
C GLN A 122 15.11 -3.07 -14.61
N ILE A 123 15.86 -2.17 -13.95
CA ILE A 123 15.37 -1.39 -12.82
C ILE A 123 14.30 -0.41 -13.27
N LEU A 124 14.54 0.31 -14.38
CA LEU A 124 13.60 1.28 -14.92
C LEU A 124 12.29 0.63 -15.37
N ASP A 125 12.37 -0.49 -16.09
CA ASP A 125 11.20 -1.26 -16.54
C ASP A 125 10.32 -1.70 -15.36
N ARG A 126 10.94 -2.20 -14.29
CA ARG A 126 10.21 -2.76 -13.14
C ARG A 126 9.75 -1.77 -12.08
N VAL A 127 10.46 -0.67 -11.88
CA VAL A 127 10.16 0.29 -10.80
C VAL A 127 9.47 1.56 -11.34
N TRP A 128 9.71 1.93 -12.60
CA TRP A 128 9.17 3.16 -13.21
C TRP A 128 8.11 2.92 -14.30
N GLN A 129 7.79 1.67 -14.67
CA GLN A 129 6.78 1.30 -15.68
C GLN A 129 6.88 2.12 -16.97
N TYR A 130 8.03 2.04 -17.66
CA TYR A 130 8.22 2.63 -19.00
C TYR A 130 7.62 1.76 -20.10
#